data_AF-A0A1H0BSZ6-F1
#
_entry.id   AF-A0A1H0BSZ6-F1
#
_cell.length_a   1.000
_cell.length_b   1.000
_cell.length_c   1.000
_cell.angle_alpha   90.00
_cell.angle_beta   90.00
_cell.angle_gamma   90.00
#
_symmetry.space_group_name_H-M   'P 1'
#
loop_
_entity.id
_entity.type
_entity.pdbx_description
1 polymer ?
#
loop_
_entity_poly.entity_id
_entity_poly.type
_entity_poly.pdbx_seq_one_letter_code
_entity_poly.pdbx_strand_id
1 'polypeptide(L)'
;MNSSPLYSELDLVNLFVCMCLDHELPEIDNILKKEGYHLISIDRKVDTSSGSVKFDVLLSNKDKNVSLGFELKGKKASNLEKEQFDRYSNLSSEEYAKLGGVSSTNPQFHQLQTIIGINSINSKKVIEFIKKHHYKFPILAIDSSSITVKQDRIVDSSVHQHFERYFKYQSFISFIKFDKDTPLIQIAPSLITSIFKYAQKNKLIFTVDEILK
;
A
#
# COMPACT_ATOMS: atom_id res chain seq x y z
N MET A 1 -21.11 11.84 12.79
CA MET A 1 -19.80 11.74 12.12
C MET A 1 -19.29 10.33 12.34
N ASN A 2 -19.56 9.40 11.42
CA ASN A 2 -19.07 8.03 11.54
C ASN A 2 -17.78 7.95 10.73
N SER A 3 -16.63 7.94 11.42
CA SER A 3 -15.37 7.49 10.84
C SER A 3 -15.61 6.08 10.30
N SER A 4 -15.64 5.92 8.97
CA SER A 4 -15.75 4.60 8.36
C SER A 4 -14.51 3.83 8.81
N PRO A 5 -14.66 2.74 9.57
CA PRO A 5 -13.47 2.06 10.06
C PRO A 5 -12.78 1.42 8.87
N LEU A 6 -11.45 1.54 8.79
CA LEU A 6 -10.67 0.86 7.75
C LEU A 6 -10.94 -0.64 7.79
N TYR A 7 -11.48 -1.20 6.71
CA TYR A 7 -11.94 -2.58 6.72
C TYR A 7 -11.42 -3.42 5.55
N SER A 8 -11.21 -2.82 4.38
CA SER A 8 -10.84 -3.54 3.17
C SER A 8 -9.35 -3.45 2.83
N GLU A 9 -8.86 -4.39 2.02
CA GLU A 9 -7.55 -4.32 1.36
C GLU A 9 -7.43 -3.04 0.52
N LEU A 10 -8.52 -2.68 -0.18
CA LEU A 10 -8.63 -1.47 -1.00
C LEU A 10 -8.47 -0.16 -0.20
N ASP A 11 -9.00 -0.09 1.02
CA ASP A 11 -8.80 1.06 1.91
C ASP A 11 -7.31 1.25 2.23
N LEU A 12 -6.61 0.14 2.50
CA LEU A 12 -5.17 0.17 2.79
C LEU A 12 -4.38 0.59 1.54
N VAL A 13 -4.74 0.08 0.36
CA VAL A 13 -4.11 0.50 -0.90
C VAL A 13 -4.26 2.01 -1.10
N ASN A 14 -5.46 2.55 -0.96
CA ASN A 14 -5.72 3.99 -1.10
C ASN A 14 -4.95 4.83 -0.07
N LEU A 15 -4.83 4.34 1.17
CA LEU A 15 -4.03 4.97 2.21
C LEU A 15 -2.56 5.13 1.79
N PHE A 16 -1.94 4.06 1.27
CA PHE A 16 -0.54 4.11 0.79
C PHE A 16 -0.39 4.96 -0.49
N VAL A 17 -1.38 4.94 -1.39
CA VAL A 17 -1.39 5.81 -2.57
C VAL A 17 -1.41 7.28 -2.16
N CYS A 18 -2.23 7.66 -1.18
CA CYS A 18 -2.26 9.03 -0.63
C CYS A 18 -0.89 9.47 -0.12
N MET A 19 -0.13 8.57 0.52
CA MET A 19 1.21 8.89 1.04
C MET A 19 2.25 9.12 -0.07
N CYS A 20 1.94 8.77 -1.32
CA CYS A 20 2.82 8.89 -2.48
C CYS A 20 2.49 10.10 -3.37
N LEU A 21 1.45 10.87 -3.05
CA LEU A 21 1.02 12.01 -3.87
C LEU A 21 1.98 13.19 -3.78
N ASP A 22 2.19 13.86 -4.91
CA ASP A 22 3.00 15.08 -5.01
C ASP A 22 2.38 16.24 -4.20
N HIS A 23 1.05 16.32 -4.19
CA HIS A 23 0.32 17.33 -3.42
C HIS A 23 0.06 16.82 -2.00
N GLU A 24 0.45 17.61 -1.01
CA GLU A 24 0.17 17.31 0.40
C GLU A 24 -1.34 17.39 0.67
N LEU A 25 -1.88 16.33 1.27
CA LEU A 25 -3.25 16.29 1.75
C LEU A 25 -3.24 16.69 3.24
N PRO A 26 -4.08 17.65 3.69
CA PRO A 26 -4.07 18.10 5.09
C PRO A 26 -4.27 16.98 6.12
N GLU A 27 -4.97 15.92 5.74
CA GLU A 27 -5.40 14.85 6.64
C GLU A 27 -4.43 13.67 6.74
N ILE A 28 -3.38 13.64 5.90
CA ILE A 28 -2.41 12.55 5.83
C ILE A 28 -1.03 13.02 5.35
N ASP A 29 0.00 12.69 6.10
CA ASP A 29 1.38 13.02 5.71
C ASP A 29 1.83 12.14 4.51
N ASN A 30 2.30 12.80 3.45
CA ASN A 30 2.88 12.16 2.26
C ASN A 30 4.35 11.76 2.45
N ILE A 31 4.67 11.12 3.58
CA ILE A 31 6.04 10.72 3.94
C ILE A 31 6.75 9.91 2.85
N LEU A 32 6.05 8.99 2.18
CA LEU A 32 6.66 8.16 1.15
C LEU A 32 7.10 9.03 -0.03
N LYS A 33 6.28 10.00 -0.43
CA LYS A 33 6.68 11.00 -1.43
C LYS A 33 7.83 11.87 -0.96
N LYS A 34 7.77 12.41 0.27
CA LYS A 34 8.84 13.25 0.87
C LYS A 34 10.18 12.52 0.90
N GLU A 35 10.15 11.21 1.11
CA GLU A 35 11.32 10.33 1.10
C GLU A 35 11.73 9.84 -0.30
N GLY A 36 11.14 10.37 -1.37
CA GLY A 36 11.50 10.12 -2.76
C GLY A 36 10.97 8.81 -3.34
N TYR A 37 10.00 8.16 -2.70
CA TYR A 37 9.35 6.99 -3.25
C TYR A 37 8.32 7.36 -4.30
N HIS A 38 8.31 6.58 -5.39
CA HIS A 38 7.34 6.64 -6.46
C HIS A 38 6.55 5.35 -6.54
N LEU A 39 5.25 5.46 -6.84
CA LEU A 39 4.40 4.32 -7.11
C LEU A 39 4.80 3.67 -8.44
N ILE A 40 5.23 2.41 -8.39
CA ILE A 40 5.60 1.63 -9.58
C ILE A 40 4.41 0.81 -10.07
N SER A 41 3.68 0.17 -9.16
CA SER A 41 2.50 -0.61 -9.52
C SER A 41 1.55 -0.82 -8.35
N ILE A 42 0.29 -1.06 -8.69
CA ILE A 42 -0.76 -1.53 -7.79
C ILE A 42 -1.25 -2.88 -8.32
N ASP A 43 -1.35 -3.87 -7.43
CA ASP A 43 -1.90 -5.21 -7.72
C ASP A 43 -1.29 -5.91 -8.96
N ARG A 44 0.00 -5.66 -9.23
CA ARG A 44 0.68 -6.21 -10.42
C ARG A 44 1.35 -7.54 -10.11
N LYS A 45 0.92 -8.57 -10.84
CA LYS A 45 1.57 -9.88 -10.85
C LYS A 45 2.86 -9.84 -11.68
N VAL A 46 3.95 -10.34 -11.11
CA VAL A 46 5.26 -10.48 -11.77
C VAL A 46 5.68 -11.94 -11.69
N ASP A 47 5.96 -12.54 -12.84
CA ASP A 47 6.40 -13.93 -12.92
C ASP A 47 7.92 -14.00 -12.83
N THR A 48 8.43 -14.58 -11.74
CA THR A 48 9.86 -14.75 -11.47
C THR A 48 10.25 -16.23 -11.56
N SER A 49 11.55 -16.51 -11.50
CA SER A 49 12.13 -17.85 -11.46
C SER A 49 11.62 -18.70 -10.29
N SER A 50 11.25 -18.06 -9.17
CA SER A 50 10.68 -18.71 -7.98
C SER A 50 9.15 -18.74 -7.98
N GLY A 51 8.52 -18.32 -9.08
CA GLY A 51 7.07 -18.29 -9.26
C GLY A 51 6.52 -16.87 -9.33
N SER A 52 5.20 -16.75 -9.26
CA SER A 52 4.53 -15.45 -9.36
C SER A 52 4.47 -14.72 -8.02
N VAL A 53 4.90 -13.47 -8.03
CA VAL A 53 4.88 -12.56 -6.88
C VAL A 53 4.02 -11.35 -7.22
N LYS A 54 3.17 -10.93 -6.29
CA LYS A 54 2.25 -9.81 -6.47
C LYS A 54 2.22 -8.99 -5.19
N PHE A 55 2.67 -7.74 -5.25
CA PHE A 55 2.47 -6.79 -4.17
C PHE A 55 1.20 -5.97 -4.45
N ASP A 56 0.45 -5.65 -3.40
CA ASP A 56 -0.72 -4.79 -3.51
C ASP A 56 -0.29 -3.36 -3.86
N VAL A 57 0.83 -2.91 -3.29
CA VAL A 57 1.49 -1.65 -3.65
C VAL A 57 3.00 -1.89 -3.77
N LEU A 58 3.60 -1.50 -4.89
CA LEU A 58 5.05 -1.48 -5.07
C LEU A 58 5.52 -0.04 -5.22
N LEU A 59 6.41 0.37 -4.32
CA LEU A 59 7.06 1.67 -4.35
C LEU A 59 8.55 1.50 -4.62
N SER A 60 9.16 2.47 -5.29
CA SER A 60 10.61 2.50 -5.46
C SER A 60 11.18 3.90 -5.34
N ASN A 61 12.35 3.98 -4.71
CA ASN A 61 13.20 5.16 -4.72
C ASN A 61 14.48 4.82 -5.52
N LYS A 62 14.61 5.47 -6.67
CA LYS A 62 15.70 5.27 -7.63
C LYS A 62 17.07 5.70 -7.07
N ASP A 63 17.11 6.73 -6.24
CA ASP A 63 18.35 7.31 -5.71
C ASP A 63 18.84 6.53 -4.49
N LYS A 64 17.91 6.07 -3.64
CA LYS A 64 18.21 5.18 -2.50
C LYS A 64 18.47 3.73 -2.92
N ASN A 65 18.11 3.36 -4.16
CA ASN A 65 18.15 1.98 -4.65
C ASN A 65 17.35 1.02 -3.76
N VAL A 66 16.19 1.48 -3.28
CA VAL A 66 15.31 0.70 -2.40
C VAL A 66 13.92 0.63 -3.01
N SER A 67 13.35 -0.57 -3.04
CA SER A 67 11.93 -0.79 -3.31
C SER A 67 11.24 -1.36 -2.08
N LEU A 68 10.02 -0.88 -1.84
CA LEU A 68 9.14 -1.33 -0.77
C LEU A 68 7.94 -2.02 -1.42
N GLY A 69 7.84 -3.33 -1.25
CA GLY A 69 6.69 -4.12 -1.69
C GLY A 69 5.74 -4.34 -0.53
N PHE A 70 4.53 -3.78 -0.61
CA PHE A 70 3.52 -3.91 0.44
C PHE A 70 2.57 -5.06 0.12
N GLU A 71 2.44 -5.99 1.07
CA GLU A 71 1.36 -6.97 1.14
C GLU A 71 0.38 -6.53 2.21
N LEU A 72 -0.86 -6.23 1.82
CA LEU A 72 -1.87 -5.59 2.64
C LEU A 72 -2.97 -6.59 2.98
N LYS A 73 -3.18 -6.84 4.27
CA LYS A 73 -4.24 -7.72 4.77
C LYS A 73 -5.30 -6.88 5.48
N GLY A 74 -6.49 -6.80 4.88
CA GLY A 74 -7.67 -6.18 5.47
C GLY A 74 -8.20 -6.92 6.70
N LYS A 75 -9.43 -6.59 7.14
CA LYS A 75 -10.02 -7.15 8.36
C LYS A 75 -10.18 -8.68 8.31
N LYS A 76 -10.54 -9.22 7.15
CA LYS A 76 -10.51 -10.67 6.88
C LYS A 76 -9.08 -11.11 6.60
N ALA A 77 -8.18 -11.07 7.59
CA ALA A 77 -6.85 -11.69 7.48
C ALA A 77 -6.95 -13.23 7.44
N SER A 78 -7.76 -13.74 6.51
CA SER A 78 -8.17 -15.14 6.41
C SER A 78 -7.10 -16.00 5.74
N ASN A 79 -6.16 -15.40 4.99
CA ASN A 79 -5.22 -16.14 4.18
C ASN A 79 -3.77 -15.78 4.55
N LEU A 80 -3.33 -16.27 5.71
CA LEU A 80 -1.90 -16.38 6.02
C LEU A 80 -1.39 -17.66 5.36
N GLU A 81 -0.98 -17.55 4.10
CA GLU A 81 -0.54 -18.68 3.29
C GLU A 81 0.98 -18.79 3.33
N LYS A 82 1.49 -19.85 3.97
CA LYS A 82 2.94 -20.07 4.10
C LYS A 82 3.66 -19.98 2.76
N GLU A 83 3.08 -20.55 1.71
CA GLU A 83 3.63 -20.51 0.35
C GLU A 83 3.80 -19.08 -0.19
N GLN A 84 2.88 -18.16 0.14
CA GLN A 84 3.00 -16.75 -0.24
C GLN A 84 4.19 -16.09 0.47
N PHE A 85 4.33 -16.31 1.77
CA PHE A 85 5.41 -15.74 2.58
C PHE A 85 6.78 -16.36 2.25
N ASP A 86 6.82 -17.65 1.90
CA ASP A 86 8.01 -18.32 1.38
C ASP A 86 8.47 -17.69 0.06
N ARG A 87 7.54 -17.37 -0.85
CA ARG A 87 7.87 -16.67 -2.10
C ARG A 87 8.46 -15.29 -1.84
N TYR A 88 7.87 -14.51 -0.93
CA TYR A 88 8.43 -13.20 -0.57
C TYR A 88 9.80 -13.28 0.10
N SER A 89 10.05 -14.32 0.92
CA SER A 89 11.31 -14.46 1.66
C SER A 89 12.48 -14.84 0.77
N ASN A 90 12.20 -15.57 -0.32
CA ASN A 90 13.22 -16.07 -1.25
C ASN A 90 13.29 -15.24 -2.55
N LEU A 91 12.65 -14.06 -2.56
CA LEU A 91 12.56 -13.23 -3.75
C LEU A 91 13.91 -12.55 -4.05
N SER A 92 14.43 -12.77 -5.25
CA SER A 92 15.59 -12.04 -5.74
C SER A 92 15.21 -10.58 -6.01
N SER A 93 15.87 -9.66 -5.29
CA SER A 93 15.66 -8.20 -5.45
C SER A 93 16.00 -7.74 -6.88
N GLU A 94 17.08 -8.25 -7.46
CA GLU A 94 17.53 -7.92 -8.80
C GLU A 94 16.53 -8.41 -9.86
N GLU A 95 16.13 -9.67 -9.76
CA GLU A 95 15.19 -10.26 -10.71
C GLU A 95 13.85 -9.53 -10.68
N TYR A 96 13.31 -9.31 -9.49
CA TYR A 96 12.03 -8.63 -9.34
C TYR A 96 12.10 -7.19 -9.81
N ALA A 97 13.19 -6.46 -9.51
CA ALA A 97 13.35 -5.08 -9.97
C ALA A 97 13.32 -4.99 -11.51
N LYS A 98 14.04 -5.90 -12.19
CA LYS A 98 14.09 -5.96 -13.66
C LYS A 98 12.71 -6.25 -14.28
N LEU A 99 11.97 -7.21 -13.73
CA LEU A 99 10.69 -7.64 -14.28
C LEU A 99 9.52 -6.74 -13.86
N GLY A 100 9.60 -6.16 -12.67
CA GLY A 100 8.59 -5.28 -12.06
C GLY A 100 8.60 -3.86 -12.60
N GLY A 101 9.58 -3.48 -13.43
CA GLY A 101 9.70 -2.13 -13.98
C GLY A 101 10.30 -1.13 -12.99
N VAL A 102 11.07 -1.61 -12.02
CA VAL A 102 11.76 -0.76 -11.03
C VAL A 102 13.00 -0.15 -11.67
N SER A 103 13.11 1.17 -11.57
CA SER A 103 14.31 1.91 -11.98
C SER A 103 15.25 2.09 -10.79
N SER A 104 16.55 1.81 -10.99
CA SER A 104 17.59 1.89 -9.98
C SER A 104 18.82 2.60 -10.56
N THR A 105 19.45 3.50 -9.80
CA THR A 105 20.74 4.08 -10.21
C THR A 105 21.87 3.07 -10.07
N ASN A 106 21.71 2.09 -9.18
CA ASN A 106 22.66 1.01 -8.95
C ASN A 106 21.94 -0.33 -8.76
N PRO A 107 21.59 -1.03 -9.86
CA PRO A 107 20.83 -2.29 -9.81
C PRO A 107 21.47 -3.40 -8.97
N GLN A 108 22.81 -3.47 -8.94
CA GLN A 108 23.54 -4.52 -8.20
C GLN A 108 23.38 -4.41 -6.69
N PHE A 109 23.15 -3.21 -6.17
CA PHE A 109 22.94 -2.95 -4.74
C PHE A 109 21.47 -2.62 -4.43
N HIS A 110 20.57 -2.87 -5.38
CA HIS A 110 19.16 -2.61 -5.18
C HIS A 110 18.58 -3.54 -4.12
N GLN A 111 17.85 -2.98 -3.17
CA GLN A 111 17.21 -3.73 -2.10
C GLN A 111 15.69 -3.71 -2.29
N LEU A 112 15.08 -4.89 -2.34
CA LEU A 112 13.63 -5.05 -2.25
C LEU A 112 13.26 -5.53 -0.86
N GLN A 113 12.43 -4.78 -0.15
CA GLN A 113 11.90 -5.20 1.15
C GLN A 113 10.38 -5.40 1.06
N THR A 114 9.94 -6.61 1.41
CA THR A 114 8.53 -6.92 1.61
C THR A 114 8.07 -6.41 2.98
N ILE A 115 7.03 -5.58 3.01
CA ILE A 115 6.40 -5.04 4.22
C ILE A 115 4.97 -5.58 4.31
N ILE A 116 4.60 -6.13 5.46
CA ILE A 116 3.25 -6.65 5.69
C ILE A 116 2.42 -5.58 6.41
N GLY A 117 1.49 -4.95 5.70
CA GLY A 117 0.51 -4.02 6.26
C GLY A 117 -0.74 -4.78 6.69
N ILE A 118 -1.14 -4.66 7.95
CA ILE A 118 -2.29 -5.41 8.48
C ILE A 118 -3.21 -4.50 9.27
N ASN A 119 -4.51 -4.79 9.22
CA ASN A 119 -5.42 -4.22 10.19
C ASN A 119 -4.96 -4.58 11.61
N SER A 120 -4.89 -3.58 12.50
CA SER A 120 -4.34 -3.70 13.86
C SER A 120 -4.96 -4.85 14.67
N ILE A 121 -6.24 -5.14 14.47
CA ILE A 121 -6.98 -6.23 15.14
C ILE A 121 -6.34 -7.60 14.87
N ASN A 122 -5.69 -7.75 13.71
CA ASN A 122 -5.04 -8.99 13.28
C ASN A 122 -3.56 -9.08 13.70
N SER A 123 -3.00 -8.05 14.36
CA SER A 123 -1.57 -7.95 14.68
C SER A 123 -1.03 -9.18 15.39
N LYS A 124 -1.71 -9.62 16.45
CA LYS A 124 -1.26 -10.75 17.26
C LYS A 124 -1.14 -12.03 16.43
N LYS A 125 -2.18 -12.36 15.66
CA LYS A 125 -2.25 -13.55 14.80
C LYS A 125 -1.12 -13.56 13.76
N VAL A 126 -0.88 -12.43 13.10
CA VAL A 126 0.11 -12.31 12.02
C VAL A 126 1.53 -12.38 12.59
N ILE A 127 1.80 -11.70 13.72
CA ILE A 127 3.10 -11.74 14.41
C ILE A 127 3.42 -13.15 14.88
N GLU A 128 2.46 -13.87 15.46
CA GLU A 128 2.63 -15.26 15.88
C GLU A 128 2.97 -16.17 14.69
N PHE A 129 2.28 -16.00 13.56
CA PHE A 129 2.56 -16.74 12.33
C PHE A 129 3.98 -16.46 11.80
N ILE A 130 4.36 -15.18 11.67
CA ILE A 130 5.69 -14.78 11.19
C ILE A 130 6.80 -15.32 12.09
N LYS A 131 6.63 -15.24 13.42
CA LYS A 131 7.60 -15.79 14.39
C LYS A 131 7.71 -17.31 14.30
N LYS A 132 6.57 -18.01 14.20
CA LYS A 132 6.52 -19.48 14.06
C LYS A 132 7.29 -19.97 12.83
N HIS A 133 7.27 -19.19 11.74
CA HIS A 133 7.91 -19.53 10.47
C HIS A 133 9.25 -18.81 10.24
N HIS A 134 9.75 -18.06 11.23
CA HIS A 134 11.03 -17.34 11.20
C HIS A 134 11.19 -16.33 10.04
N TYR A 135 10.10 -15.73 9.57
CA TYR A 135 10.18 -14.65 8.59
C TYR A 135 10.65 -13.33 9.25
N LYS A 136 11.36 -12.50 8.49
CA LYS A 136 11.91 -11.19 8.93
C LYS A 136 11.28 -10.01 8.20
N PHE A 137 9.95 -10.02 8.08
CA PHE A 137 9.23 -8.94 7.42
C PHE A 137 8.85 -7.84 8.41
N PRO A 138 9.08 -6.56 8.08
CA PRO A 138 8.47 -5.47 8.81
C PRO A 138 6.94 -5.60 8.81
N ILE A 139 6.34 -5.42 9.97
CA ILE A 139 4.88 -5.46 10.13
C ILE A 139 4.40 -4.06 10.51
N LEU A 140 3.51 -3.51 9.67
CA LEU A 140 2.78 -2.29 9.94
C LEU A 140 1.37 -2.63 10.41
N ALA A 141 1.06 -2.33 11.67
CA ALA A 141 -0.32 -2.36 12.16
C ALA A 141 -1.02 -1.05 11.84
N ILE A 142 -2.16 -1.16 11.15
CA ILE A 142 -2.92 -0.04 10.62
C ILE A 142 -4.29 -0.01 11.33
N ASP A 143 -4.53 1.07 12.05
CA ASP A 143 -5.78 1.39 12.74
C ASP A 143 -6.64 2.35 11.91
N SER A 144 -7.76 2.85 12.43
CA SER A 144 -8.59 3.84 11.72
C SER A 144 -7.90 5.20 11.48
N SER A 145 -6.87 5.52 12.26
CA SER A 145 -6.24 6.84 12.28
C SER A 145 -4.73 6.81 12.51
N SER A 146 -4.11 5.62 12.47
CA SER A 146 -2.66 5.52 12.69
C SER A 146 -2.02 4.31 12.03
N ILE A 147 -0.72 4.42 11.74
CA ILE A 147 0.14 3.30 11.33
C ILE A 147 1.27 3.18 12.36
N THR A 148 1.52 1.96 12.83
CA THR A 148 2.59 1.68 13.80
C THR A 148 3.41 0.47 13.37
N VAL A 149 4.73 0.54 13.50
CA VAL A 149 5.62 -0.62 13.33
C VAL A 149 5.45 -1.57 14.52
N LYS A 150 5.16 -2.84 14.28
CA LYS A 150 4.99 -3.87 15.33
C LYS A 150 6.10 -4.91 15.38
N GLN A 151 6.82 -5.08 14.28
CA GLN A 151 7.90 -6.05 14.17
C GLN A 151 8.85 -5.63 13.05
N ASP A 152 10.14 -5.89 13.24
CA ASP A 152 11.25 -5.67 12.31
C ASP A 152 11.36 -4.23 11.77
N ARG A 153 12.50 -3.91 11.18
CA ARG A 153 12.82 -2.54 10.74
C ARG A 153 12.60 -2.36 9.25
N ILE A 154 11.95 -1.25 8.88
CA ILE A 154 11.92 -0.81 7.49
C ILE A 154 13.33 -0.34 7.12
N VAL A 155 13.81 -0.80 5.97
CA VAL A 155 15.21 -0.63 5.55
C VAL A 155 15.58 0.84 5.37
N ASP A 156 14.63 1.65 4.90
CA ASP A 156 14.75 3.10 4.91
C ASP A 156 14.51 3.63 6.33
N SER A 157 15.58 4.17 6.92
CA SER A 157 15.57 4.67 8.29
C SER A 157 14.63 5.85 8.51
N SER A 158 14.46 6.71 7.51
CA SER A 158 13.62 7.89 7.62
C SER A 158 12.15 7.48 7.60
N VAL A 159 11.77 6.61 6.66
CA VAL A 159 10.43 6.01 6.60
C VAL A 159 10.13 5.23 7.87
N HIS A 160 11.11 4.44 8.35
CA HIS A 160 10.97 3.66 9.58
C HIS A 160 10.68 4.55 10.80
N GLN A 161 11.52 5.57 11.04
CA GLN A 161 11.37 6.47 12.17
C GLN A 161 10.02 7.21 12.13
N HIS A 162 9.56 7.53 10.93
CA HIS A 162 8.30 8.21 10.75
C HIS A 162 7.10 7.33 11.15
N PHE A 163 7.13 6.04 10.80
CA PHE A 163 6.10 5.08 11.27
C PHE A 163 6.28 4.64 12.73
N GLU A 164 7.50 4.63 13.28
CA GLU A 164 7.74 4.33 14.70
C GLU A 164 7.20 5.42 15.64
N ARG A 165 7.26 6.69 15.23
CA ARG A 165 6.76 7.83 16.03
C ARG A 165 5.23 7.93 16.08
N TYR A 166 4.52 6.83 15.83
CA TYR A 166 3.07 6.75 15.67
C TYR A 166 2.59 7.69 14.56
N PHE A 167 2.70 7.26 13.31
CA PHE A 167 2.10 7.97 12.19
C PHE A 167 0.60 8.13 12.41
N LYS A 168 0.07 9.34 12.27
CA LYS A 168 -1.35 9.64 12.43
C LYS A 168 -1.94 10.23 11.16
N TYR A 169 -3.20 9.91 10.91
CA TYR A 169 -4.00 10.50 9.84
C TYR A 169 -5.45 10.64 10.30
N GLN A 170 -6.18 11.58 9.70
CA GLN A 170 -7.60 11.80 10.02
C GLN A 170 -8.51 11.10 9.01
N SER A 171 -8.16 11.16 7.73
CA SER A 171 -8.84 10.50 6.62
C SER A 171 -7.90 10.39 5.42
N PHE A 172 -8.30 9.62 4.41
CA PHE A 172 -7.60 9.52 3.13
C PHE A 172 -8.63 9.53 1.99
N ILE A 173 -8.18 9.89 0.79
CA ILE A 173 -9.02 9.93 -0.41
C ILE A 173 -9.03 8.54 -1.05
N SER A 174 -10.21 8.04 -1.42
CA SER A 174 -10.35 6.83 -2.20
C SER A 174 -10.24 7.14 -3.71
N PHE A 175 -9.08 6.85 -4.29
CA PHE A 175 -8.85 6.92 -5.74
C PHE A 175 -9.36 5.68 -6.44
N ILE A 176 -9.06 4.51 -5.89
CA ILE A 176 -9.52 3.22 -6.38
C ILE A 176 -10.77 2.85 -5.60
N LYS A 177 -11.92 2.89 -6.27
CA LYS A 177 -13.24 2.73 -5.64
C LYS A 177 -13.78 1.31 -5.65
N PHE A 178 -13.26 0.46 -6.52
CA PHE A 178 -13.76 -0.89 -6.75
C PHE A 178 -12.58 -1.84 -6.94
N ASP A 179 -12.73 -3.06 -6.44
CA ASP A 179 -11.80 -4.19 -6.57
C ASP A 179 -12.56 -5.49 -6.86
N LYS A 180 -11.83 -6.63 -6.86
CA LYS A 180 -12.39 -7.98 -7.07
C LYS A 180 -13.46 -8.37 -6.04
N ASP A 181 -13.41 -7.78 -4.84
CA ASP A 181 -14.30 -8.09 -3.73
C ASP A 181 -15.51 -7.15 -3.67
N THR A 182 -15.55 -6.13 -4.53
CA THR A 182 -16.63 -5.16 -4.60
C THR A 182 -17.85 -5.75 -5.34
N PRO A 183 -19.02 -5.89 -4.70
CA PRO A 183 -20.20 -6.45 -5.35
C PRO A 183 -20.68 -5.59 -6.52
N LEU A 184 -21.01 -6.20 -7.67
CA LEU A 184 -21.52 -5.50 -8.87
C LEU A 184 -22.70 -4.56 -8.56
N ILE A 185 -23.58 -4.96 -7.63
CA ILE A 185 -24.75 -4.16 -7.21
C ILE A 185 -24.36 -2.82 -6.56
N GLN A 186 -23.14 -2.70 -6.04
CA GLN A 186 -22.62 -1.46 -5.45
C GLN A 186 -21.89 -0.57 -6.47
N ILE A 187 -21.46 -1.14 -7.60
CA ILE A 187 -20.68 -0.43 -8.63
C ILE A 187 -21.56 0.56 -9.39
N ALA A 188 -22.68 0.09 -9.96
CA ALA A 188 -23.54 0.94 -10.80
C ALA A 188 -24.09 2.17 -10.04
N PRO A 189 -24.63 2.05 -8.82
CA PRO A 189 -25.06 3.21 -8.04
C PRO A 189 -23.92 4.20 -7.77
N SER A 190 -22.73 3.72 -7.42
CA SER A 190 -21.57 4.56 -7.11
C SER A 190 -21.04 5.32 -8.33
N LEU A 191 -21.05 4.67 -9.50
CA LEU A 191 -20.75 5.32 -10.78
C LEU A 191 -21.78 6.40 -11.10
N ILE A 192 -23.07 6.08 -10.98
CA ILE A 192 -24.17 7.02 -11.20
C ILE A 192 -24.03 8.23 -10.27
N THR A 193 -23.87 8.03 -8.96
CA THR A 193 -23.68 9.14 -8.00
C THR A 193 -22.46 9.99 -8.35
N SER A 194 -21.35 9.38 -8.77
CA SER A 194 -20.17 10.13 -9.20
C SER A 194 -20.47 10.98 -10.45
N ILE A 195 -21.09 10.38 -11.48
CA ILE A 195 -21.50 11.06 -12.71
C ILE A 195 -22.46 12.22 -12.40
N PHE A 196 -23.49 12.00 -11.56
CA PHE A 196 -24.46 13.02 -11.20
C PHE A 196 -23.85 14.14 -10.35
N LYS A 197 -22.91 13.84 -9.44
CA LYS A 197 -22.13 14.86 -8.72
C LYS A 197 -21.39 15.78 -9.70
N TYR A 198 -20.87 15.23 -10.80
CA TYR A 198 -20.22 16.03 -11.84
C TYR A 198 -21.21 16.78 -12.73
N ALA A 199 -22.32 16.14 -13.12
CA ALA A 199 -23.37 16.77 -13.92
C ALA A 199 -24.02 17.97 -13.19
N GLN A 200 -24.15 17.91 -11.86
CA GLN A 200 -24.65 19.02 -11.03
C GLN A 200 -23.74 20.25 -11.02
N LYS A 201 -22.47 20.15 -11.41
CA LYS A 201 -21.56 21.32 -11.51
C LYS A 201 -21.87 22.22 -12.72
N ASN A 202 -22.93 21.93 -13.51
CA ASN A 202 -23.46 22.74 -14.62
C ASN A 202 -22.38 23.23 -15.62
N LYS A 203 -21.32 22.44 -15.76
CA LYS A 203 -20.20 22.65 -16.68
C LYS A 203 -20.08 21.38 -17.52
N LEU A 204 -19.69 21.52 -18.79
CA LEU A 204 -19.46 20.37 -19.69
C LEU A 204 -17.96 20.01 -19.78
N ILE A 205 -17.09 20.89 -19.28
CA ILE A 205 -15.64 20.76 -19.30
C ILE A 205 -15.15 21.03 -17.88
N PHE A 206 -14.28 20.17 -17.38
CA PHE A 206 -13.68 20.26 -16.06
C PHE A 206 -12.20 19.93 -16.14
N THR A 207 -11.41 20.57 -15.30
CA THR A 207 -10.00 20.22 -15.06
C THR A 207 -9.88 19.19 -13.95
N VAL A 208 -8.77 18.43 -13.91
CA VAL A 208 -8.50 17.44 -12.84
C VAL A 208 -8.53 18.10 -11.46
N ASP A 209 -8.05 19.34 -11.32
CA ASP A 209 -8.04 20.08 -10.06
C ASP A 209 -9.46 20.46 -9.58
N GLU A 210 -10.40 20.68 -10.50
CA GLU A 210 -11.81 20.94 -10.17
C GLU A 210 -12.57 19.67 -9.73
N ILE A 211 -11.99 18.49 -9.97
CA ILE A 211 -12.54 17.18 -9.56
C ILE A 211 -12.13 16.86 -8.11
N LEU A 212 -10.97 17.34 -7.66
CA LEU A 212 -10.40 17.06 -6.34
C LEU A 212 -10.92 17.99 -5.23
N LYS A 213 -11.60 19.08 -5.57
CA LYS A 213 -12.33 19.99 -4.66
C LYS A 213 -13.84 19.69 -4.62
#